data_AF-A0A4S4E1S0-F1
#
_entry.id   AF-A0A4S4E1S0-F1
#
_cell.length_a   1.000
_cell.length_b   1.000
_cell.length_c   1.000
_cell.angle_alpha   90.00
_cell.angle_beta   90.00
_cell.angle_gamma   90.00
#
_symmetry.space_group_name_H-M   'P 1'
#
loop_
_entity.id
_entity.type
_entity.pdbx_description
1 polymer ?
#
loop_
_entity_poly.entity_id
_entity_poly.type
_entity_poly.pdbx_seq_one_letter_code
_entity_poly.pdbx_strand_id
1 'polypeptide(L)'
;MDPNREAFEVGLPFIQKAGVEHKINFIESDAISVLNEMLSDEGKLKMEFDFVFVDADKPNYINYHEQAIKLVKVGGVIAYDNTLWYGSVVSNEEEVPERLRASQKPIIELNKYLASDPRIEIAQISIGDGVTLCRRVL
;
A
#
# COMPACT_ATOMS: atom_id res chain seq x y z
N MET A 1 -4.64 -3.35 -8.32
CA MET A 1 -6.01 -2.83 -8.20
C MET A 1 -5.89 -1.34 -8.43
N ASP A 2 -6.68 -0.79 -9.33
CA ASP A 2 -6.64 0.65 -9.61
C ASP A 2 -8.01 1.07 -10.19
N PRO A 3 -8.62 2.18 -9.75
CA PRO A 3 -9.86 2.66 -10.33
C PRO A 3 -9.69 3.19 -11.77
N ASN A 4 -8.46 3.40 -12.25
CA ASN A 4 -8.16 3.95 -13.56
C ASN A 4 -7.53 2.90 -14.49
N ARG A 5 -8.36 2.24 -15.31
CA ARG A 5 -7.87 1.30 -16.33
C ARG A 5 -7.02 1.97 -17.40
N GLU A 6 -7.34 3.19 -17.81
CA GLU A 6 -6.60 3.88 -18.87
C GLU A 6 -5.12 4.04 -18.49
N ALA A 7 -4.83 4.38 -17.22
CA ALA A 7 -3.46 4.47 -16.72
C ALA A 7 -2.70 3.14 -16.78
N PHE A 8 -3.37 2.02 -16.45
CA PHE A 8 -2.79 0.68 -16.58
C PHE A 8 -2.50 0.32 -18.05
N GLU A 9 -3.42 0.65 -18.96
CA GLU A 9 -3.31 0.33 -20.39
C GLU A 9 -2.17 1.09 -21.08
N VAL A 10 -1.77 2.26 -20.58
CA VAL A 10 -0.54 2.96 -21.06
C VAL A 10 0.71 2.08 -20.87
N GLY A 11 0.80 1.35 -19.75
CA GLY A 11 1.92 0.47 -19.43
C GLY A 11 1.84 -0.93 -20.02
N LEU A 12 0.62 -1.39 -20.36
CA LEU A 12 0.34 -2.76 -20.75
C LEU A 12 1.17 -3.27 -21.95
N PRO A 13 1.40 -2.50 -23.04
CA PRO A 13 2.23 -2.96 -24.15
C PRO A 13 3.67 -3.33 -23.74
N PHE A 14 4.22 -2.64 -22.72
CA PHE A 14 5.57 -2.93 -22.22
C PHE A 14 5.60 -4.19 -21.36
N ILE A 15 4.55 -4.40 -20.56
CA ILE A 15 4.34 -5.62 -19.76
C ILE A 15 4.20 -6.84 -20.68
N GLN A 16 3.41 -6.69 -21.76
CA GLN A 16 3.23 -7.72 -22.80
C GLN A 16 4.54 -8.02 -23.51
N LYS A 17 5.30 -6.99 -23.90
CA LYS A 17 6.62 -7.14 -24.51
C LYS A 17 7.61 -7.87 -23.59
N ALA A 18 7.50 -7.68 -22.27
CA ALA A 18 8.30 -8.39 -21.28
C ALA A 18 7.84 -9.84 -21.04
N GLY A 19 6.68 -10.24 -21.57
CA GLY A 19 6.15 -11.61 -21.48
C GLY A 19 5.59 -11.99 -20.11
N VAL A 20 5.23 -11.02 -19.26
CA VAL A 20 4.82 -11.25 -17.86
C VAL A 20 3.35 -10.93 -17.55
N GLU A 21 2.57 -10.51 -18.54
CA GLU A 21 1.13 -10.19 -18.38
C GLU A 21 0.34 -11.34 -17.74
N HIS A 22 0.66 -12.59 -18.07
CA HIS A 22 0.01 -13.78 -17.52
C HIS A 22 0.09 -13.93 -15.99
N LYS A 23 0.94 -13.13 -15.32
CA LYS A 23 1.05 -13.07 -13.85
C LYS A 23 0.11 -12.04 -13.22
N ILE A 24 -0.53 -11.20 -14.03
CA ILE A 24 -1.27 -10.02 -13.57
C ILE A 24 -2.76 -10.27 -13.70
N ASN A 25 -3.46 -10.27 -12.57
CA ASN A 25 -4.90 -10.12 -12.53
C ASN A 25 -5.24 -8.66 -12.21
N PHE A 26 -5.51 -7.85 -13.24
CA PHE A 26 -5.88 -6.45 -13.04
C PHE A 26 -7.35 -6.33 -12.65
N ILE A 27 -7.60 -5.68 -11.51
CA ILE A 27 -8.95 -5.42 -10.99
C ILE A 27 -9.17 -3.90 -11.03
N GLU A 28 -10.13 -3.48 -11.84
CA GLU A 28 -10.56 -2.10 -11.96
C GLU A 28 -11.64 -1.81 -10.91
N SER A 29 -11.21 -1.32 -9.75
CA SER A 29 -12.08 -1.06 -8.62
C SER A 29 -11.33 -0.25 -7.57
N ASP A 30 -12.06 0.32 -6.61
CA ASP A 30 -11.44 0.79 -5.38
C ASP A 30 -10.90 -0.40 -4.57
N ALA A 31 -9.70 -0.24 -3.99
CA ALA A 31 -9.04 -1.35 -3.32
C ALA A 31 -9.78 -1.80 -2.05
N ILE A 32 -10.49 -0.90 -1.35
CA ILE A 32 -11.18 -1.21 -0.09
C ILE A 32 -12.30 -2.25 -0.35
N SER A 33 -13.12 -2.04 -1.38
CA SER A 33 -14.20 -2.96 -1.74
C SER A 33 -13.66 -4.36 -2.06
N VAL A 34 -12.61 -4.44 -2.87
CA VAL A 34 -12.00 -5.72 -3.28
C VAL A 34 -11.40 -6.45 -2.08
N LEU A 35 -10.69 -5.75 -1.21
CA LEU A 35 -10.08 -6.33 0.00
C LEU A 35 -11.16 -6.81 0.99
N ASN A 36 -12.26 -6.08 1.14
CA ASN A 36 -13.40 -6.50 1.96
C ASN A 36 -14.08 -7.77 1.40
N GLU A 37 -14.27 -7.84 0.08
CA GLU A 37 -14.80 -9.04 -0.57
C GLU A 37 -13.90 -10.25 -0.32
N MET A 38 -12.57 -10.09 -0.48
CA MET A 38 -11.58 -11.13 -0.19
C MET A 38 -11.63 -11.61 1.27
N LEU A 39 -11.93 -10.72 2.22
CA LEU A 39 -12.05 -11.06 3.63
C LEU A 39 -13.38 -11.75 3.98
N SER A 40 -14.44 -11.52 3.21
CA SER A 40 -15.78 -12.08 3.44
C SER A 40 -15.97 -13.51 2.93
N ASP A 41 -15.11 -13.98 2.03
CA ASP A 41 -15.21 -15.30 1.41
C ASP A 41 -14.68 -16.40 2.36
N GLU A 42 -15.45 -16.72 3.40
CA GLU A 42 -15.11 -17.71 4.46
C GLU A 42 -14.87 -19.14 3.92
N GLY A 43 -15.26 -19.42 2.66
CA GLY A 43 -15.19 -20.75 2.05
C GLY A 43 -13.93 -21.06 1.24
N LYS A 44 -13.09 -20.06 0.94
CA LYS A 44 -11.81 -20.29 0.25
C LYS A 44 -10.69 -20.33 1.28
N LEU A 45 -9.72 -21.22 1.08
CA LEU A 45 -8.43 -21.19 1.79
C LEU A 45 -8.00 -19.72 1.89
N LYS A 46 -7.86 -19.18 3.11
CA LYS A 46 -7.43 -17.79 3.33
C LYS A 46 -6.32 -17.48 2.34
N MET A 47 -6.60 -16.63 1.35
CA MET A 47 -5.58 -16.25 0.38
C MET A 47 -4.50 -15.54 1.17
N GLU A 48 -3.37 -16.21 1.30
CA GLU A 48 -2.24 -15.78 2.09
C GLU A 48 -1.22 -15.19 1.11
N PHE A 49 -1.32 -13.88 0.89
CA PHE A 49 -0.38 -13.16 0.05
C PHE A 49 1.02 -13.23 0.68
N ASP A 50 2.03 -13.49 -0.14
CA ASP A 50 3.43 -13.42 0.27
C ASP A 50 3.89 -11.96 0.43
N PHE A 51 3.37 -11.08 -0.43
CA PHE A 51 3.79 -9.70 -0.56
C PHE A 51 2.62 -8.81 -0.99
N VAL A 52 2.50 -7.63 -0.39
CA VAL A 52 1.55 -6.58 -0.78
C VAL A 52 2.29 -5.26 -0.90
N PHE A 53 2.11 -4.57 -2.02
CA PHE A 53 2.63 -3.21 -2.24
C PHE A 53 1.46 -2.23 -2.27
N VAL A 54 1.51 -1.23 -1.39
CA VAL A 54 0.47 -0.21 -1.23
C VAL A 54 1.05 1.12 -1.72
N ASP A 55 0.69 1.49 -2.95
CA ASP A 55 0.92 2.82 -3.53
C ASP A 55 -0.39 3.38 -4.12
N ALA A 56 -1.31 3.76 -3.24
CA ALA A 56 -2.61 4.31 -3.60
C ALA A 56 -2.85 5.68 -2.92
N ASP A 57 -4.10 6.02 -2.63
CA ASP A 57 -4.46 7.22 -1.89
C ASP A 57 -4.06 7.11 -0.40
N LYS A 58 -3.21 8.06 0.01
CA LYS A 58 -2.55 8.06 1.33
C LYS A 58 -3.54 8.11 2.52
N PRO A 59 -4.68 8.82 2.46
CA PRO A 59 -5.67 8.81 3.54
C PRO A 59 -6.21 7.43 3.93
N ASN A 60 -6.21 6.46 3.00
CA ASN A 60 -6.70 5.10 3.28
C ASN A 60 -5.62 4.11 3.72
N TYR A 61 -4.35 4.50 3.86
CA TYR A 61 -3.27 3.53 4.14
C TYR A 61 -3.47 2.74 5.44
N ILE A 62 -4.01 3.37 6.49
CA ILE A 62 -4.35 2.66 7.74
C ILE A 62 -5.49 1.66 7.50
N ASN A 63 -6.50 2.01 6.71
CA ASN A 63 -7.59 1.09 6.36
C ASN A 63 -7.09 -0.09 5.52
N TYR A 64 -6.18 0.18 4.57
CA TYR A 64 -5.52 -0.86 3.80
C TYR A 64 -4.69 -1.77 4.70
N HIS A 65 -3.96 -1.22 5.67
CA HIS A 65 -3.19 -2.02 6.63
C HIS A 65 -4.06 -3.00 7.41
N GLU A 66 -5.19 -2.52 7.95
CA GLU A 66 -6.13 -3.34 8.72
C GLU A 66 -6.73 -4.52 7.94
N GLN A 67 -6.78 -4.42 6.61
CA GLN A 67 -7.25 -5.48 5.72
C GLN A 67 -6.09 -6.35 5.24
N ALA A 68 -5.01 -5.73 4.76
CA ALA A 68 -3.83 -6.39 4.22
C ALA A 68 -3.16 -7.29 5.25
N ILE A 69 -3.07 -6.89 6.52
CA ILE A 69 -2.45 -7.71 7.58
C ILE A 69 -3.20 -9.04 7.82
N LYS A 70 -4.50 -9.09 7.51
CA LYS A 70 -5.33 -10.31 7.61
C LYS A 70 -5.16 -11.22 6.39
N LEU A 71 -4.76 -10.66 5.25
CA LEU A 71 -4.59 -11.34 3.97
C LEU A 71 -3.14 -11.74 3.69
N VAL A 72 -2.15 -11.08 4.29
CA VAL A 72 -0.73 -11.44 4.16
C VAL A 72 -0.37 -12.52 5.16
N LYS A 73 0.38 -13.55 4.76
CA LYS A 73 0.79 -14.63 5.67
C LYS A 73 1.73 -14.15 6.77
N VAL A 74 1.82 -14.91 7.87
CA VAL A 74 2.90 -14.69 8.86
C VAL A 74 4.26 -14.86 8.16
N GLY A 75 5.15 -13.87 8.34
CA GLY A 75 6.42 -13.77 7.62
C GLY A 75 6.33 -13.10 6.25
N GLY A 76 5.13 -12.88 5.71
CA GLY A 76 4.90 -12.07 4.52
C GLY A 76 5.15 -10.58 4.79
N VAL A 77 5.23 -9.80 3.71
CA VAL A 77 5.64 -8.38 3.77
C VAL A 77 4.58 -7.48 3.14
N ILE A 78 4.24 -6.39 3.83
CA ILE A 78 3.50 -5.27 3.29
C ILE A 78 4.46 -4.11 3.14
N ALA A 79 4.50 -3.48 1.97
CA ALA A 79 5.34 -2.32 1.68
C ALA A 79 4.45 -1.11 1.37
N TYR A 80 4.66 -0.01 2.07
CA TYR A 80 3.97 1.27 1.86
C TYR A 80 4.91 2.27 1.19
N ASP A 81 4.48 2.86 0.08
CA ASP A 81 5.27 3.86 -0.65
C ASP A 81 4.99 5.31 -0.20
N ASN A 82 5.92 6.21 -0.53
CA ASN A 82 5.90 7.64 -0.22
C ASN A 82 5.77 7.99 1.27
N THR A 83 6.34 7.16 2.15
CA THR A 83 6.21 7.31 3.61
C THR A 83 7.06 8.44 4.20
N LEU A 84 7.98 9.03 3.42
CA LEU A 84 8.67 10.27 3.79
C LEU A 84 8.01 11.53 3.17
N TRP A 85 7.10 11.34 2.21
CA TRP A 85 6.23 12.36 1.61
C TRP A 85 6.95 13.66 1.24
N TYR A 86 7.93 13.56 0.33
CA TYR A 86 8.83 14.61 -0.13
C TYR A 86 9.60 15.30 1.01
N GLY A 87 9.81 14.59 2.13
CA GLY A 87 10.39 15.12 3.35
C GLY A 87 9.45 16.02 4.16
N SER A 88 8.21 16.24 3.71
CA SER A 88 7.29 17.18 4.36
C SER A 88 6.81 16.69 5.73
N VAL A 89 7.03 15.41 6.08
CA VAL A 89 6.66 14.83 7.38
C VAL A 89 7.38 15.48 8.57
N VAL A 90 8.46 16.23 8.33
CA VAL A 90 9.18 17.02 9.36
C VAL A 90 8.98 18.53 9.24
N SER A 91 8.22 18.99 8.26
CA SER A 91 7.96 20.43 8.00
C SER A 91 6.71 20.92 8.72
N ASN A 92 6.67 22.22 9.02
CA ASN A 92 5.43 22.87 9.45
C ASN A 92 4.42 22.90 8.28
N GLU A 93 3.13 22.74 8.56
CA GLU A 93 2.08 22.65 7.52
C GLU A 93 2.04 23.88 6.60
N GLU A 94 2.32 25.07 7.14
CA GLU A 94 2.37 26.34 6.39
C GLU A 94 3.46 26.35 5.30
N GLU A 95 4.57 25.63 5.54
CA GLU A 95 5.71 25.51 4.62
C GLU A 95 5.51 24.44 3.54
N VAL A 96 4.52 23.56 3.71
CA VAL A 96 4.26 22.47 2.77
C VAL A 96 3.52 23.01 1.53
N PRO A 97 3.97 22.68 0.31
CA PRO A 97 3.23 23.00 -0.91
C PRO A 97 1.79 22.47 -0.87
N GLU A 98 0.83 23.26 -1.34
CA GLU A 98 -0.61 22.92 -1.29
C GLU A 98 -0.92 21.50 -1.81
N ARG A 99 -0.29 21.11 -2.93
CA ARG A 99 -0.44 19.77 -3.54
C ARG A 99 -0.05 18.60 -2.63
N LEU A 100 0.75 18.83 -1.58
CA LEU A 100 1.23 17.80 -0.66
C LEU A 100 0.47 17.82 0.68
N ARG A 101 -0.16 18.93 1.05
CA ARG A 101 -0.78 19.13 2.38
C ARG A 101 -1.83 18.07 2.71
N ALA A 102 -2.68 17.71 1.74
CA ALA A 102 -3.77 16.76 1.94
C ALA A 102 -3.31 15.38 2.43
N SER A 103 -2.07 14.98 2.12
CA SER A 103 -1.51 13.68 2.51
C SER A 103 -0.41 13.76 3.57
N GLN A 104 0.08 14.97 3.93
CA GLN A 104 1.11 15.13 4.95
C GLN A 104 0.66 14.51 6.29
N LYS A 105 -0.50 14.94 6.81
CA LYS A 105 -1.03 14.43 8.07
C LYS A 105 -1.35 12.93 8.04
N PRO A 106 -2.05 12.39 7.01
CA PRO A 106 -2.23 10.96 6.86
C PRO A 106 -0.94 10.13 6.89
N ILE A 107 0.13 10.59 6.22
CA ILE A 107 1.41 9.88 6.23
C ILE A 107 2.07 9.93 7.62
N ILE A 108 2.02 11.08 8.32
CA ILE A 108 2.52 11.19 9.69
C ILE A 108 1.76 10.23 10.63
N GLU A 109 0.44 10.16 10.50
CA GLU A 109 -0.43 9.27 11.28
C GLU A 109 -0.15 7.80 10.98
N LEU A 110 0.00 7.44 9.70
CA LEU A 110 0.42 6.11 9.28
C LEU A 110 1.77 5.73 9.89
N ASN A 111 2.79 6.58 9.77
CA ASN A 111 4.14 6.26 10.26
C ASN A 111 4.12 5.98 11.77
N LYS A 112 3.37 6.79 12.54
CA LYS A 112 3.15 6.54 13.97
C LYS A 112 2.42 5.22 14.21
N TYR A 113 1.35 4.99 13.46
CA TYR A 113 0.54 3.78 13.57
C TYR A 113 1.39 2.52 13.35
N LEU A 114 2.12 2.44 12.23
CA LEU A 114 3.00 1.33 11.89
C LEU A 114 4.12 1.13 12.92
N ALA A 115 4.73 2.22 13.42
CA ALA A 115 5.76 2.14 14.45
C ALA A 115 5.27 1.59 15.79
N SER A 116 3.97 1.65 16.05
CA SER A 116 3.34 1.18 17.28
C SER A 116 2.60 -0.15 17.13
N ASP A 117 2.54 -0.74 15.93
CA ASP A 117 1.77 -1.95 15.68
C ASP A 117 2.57 -3.21 16.08
N PRO A 118 2.14 -3.97 17.12
CA PRO A 118 2.87 -5.15 17.58
C PRO A 118 2.77 -6.35 16.63
N ARG A 119 1.93 -6.30 15.59
CA ARG A 119 1.75 -7.39 14.63
C ARG A 119 2.85 -7.44 13.56
N ILE A 120 3.72 -6.43 13.52
CA ILE A 120 4.72 -6.26 12.46
C ILE A 120 6.11 -5.91 13.03
N GLU A 121 7.14 -6.33 12.28
CA GLU A 121 8.47 -5.71 12.34
C GLU A 121 8.58 -4.71 11.18
N ILE A 122 9.14 -3.53 11.43
CA ILE A 122 9.21 -2.47 10.42
C ILE A 122 10.63 -2.02 10.09
N ALA A 123 10.81 -1.59 8.85
CA ALA A 123 11.96 -0.84 8.39
C ALA A 123 11.49 0.28 7.44
N GLN A 124 11.57 1.54 7.88
CA GLN A 124 11.39 2.69 7.00
C GLN A 124 12.73 3.03 6.35
N ILE A 125 12.80 2.92 5.02
CA ILE A 125 14.01 3.11 4.24
C ILE A 125 13.89 4.33 3.32
N SER A 126 14.99 5.08 3.18
CA SER A 126 15.08 6.28 2.37
C SER A 126 15.38 5.97 0.90
N ILE A 127 14.57 5.11 0.28
CA ILE A 127 14.60 4.83 -1.16
C ILE A 127 13.39 5.51 -1.79
N GLY A 128 13.60 6.20 -2.93
CA GLY A 128 12.52 6.97 -3.57
C GLY A 128 12.01 8.06 -2.64
N ASP A 129 10.68 8.09 -2.45
CA ASP A 129 10.03 9.01 -1.52
C ASP A 129 9.76 8.39 -0.12
N GLY A 130 10.56 7.37 0.22
CA GLY A 130 10.44 6.62 1.45
C GLY A 130 9.54 5.40 1.31
N VAL A 131 10.07 4.23 1.63
CA VAL A 131 9.31 2.98 1.66
C VAL A 131 9.33 2.42 3.07
N THR A 132 8.18 2.06 3.63
CA THR A 132 8.11 1.34 4.91
C THR A 132 7.79 -0.12 4.64
N LEU A 133 8.75 -0.99 4.91
CA LEU A 133 8.58 -2.45 4.86
C LEU A 133 8.05 -2.93 6.21
N CYS A 134 6.97 -3.70 6.18
CA CYS A 134 6.30 -4.26 7.35
C CYS A 134 6.24 -5.79 7.21
N ARG A 135 7.04 -6.52 7.99
CA ARG A 135 7.00 -8.00 8.02
C ARG A 135 6.01 -8.44 9.08
N ARG A 136 4.99 -9.21 8.70
CA ARG A 136 4.00 -9.75 9.64
C ARG A 136 4.64 -10.78 10.58
N VAL A 137 4.39 -10.67 11.88
CA VAL A 137 4.95 -11.58 12.92
C VAL A 137 3.91 -12.35 13.74
N LEU A 138 2.63 -11.94 13.71
CA LEU A 138 1.52 -12.57 14.43
C LEU A 138 0.35 -12.86 13.48
#